data_AF-A0A537J6N7-F1
#
_entry.id   AF-A0A537J6N7-F1
#
_cell.length_a   1.000
_cell.length_b   1.000
_cell.length_c   1.000
_cell.angle_alpha   90.00
_cell.angle_beta   90.00
_cell.angle_gamma   90.00
#
_symmetry.space_group_name_H-M   'P 1'
#
loop_
_entity.id
_entity.type
_entity.pdbx_description
1 polymer ?
#
loop_
_entity_poly.entity_id
_entity_poly.type
_entity_poly.pdbx_seq_one_letter_code
_entity_poly.pdbx_strand_id
1 'polypeptide(L)'
;KAVEGREVLEAAALADPRRLEVEIETKNVWGTRIPTITTDSVRRTILARGQDPVAVTARTVESADQFEEVLEAVLEVASTEVTLRKIGEEIKKTTRRVNALEQVVIPRIRGEIRFIRDVLEQRAREDVFRLKRIKKKLEAKTSGAA
;
A
#
# COMPACT_ATOMS: atom_id res chain seq x y z
N LYS A 1 6.55 25.52 37.98
CA LYS A 1 7.62 26.55 38.06
C LYS A 1 8.88 25.96 37.45
N ALA A 2 9.48 26.63 36.46
CA ALA A 2 10.77 26.23 35.91
C ALA A 2 11.84 26.35 37.01
N VAL A 3 12.66 25.31 37.16
CA VAL A 3 13.68 25.22 38.22
C VAL A 3 15.05 25.60 37.68
N GLU A 4 15.32 25.34 36.41
CA GLU A 4 16.57 25.68 35.74
C GLU A 4 16.34 26.67 34.60
N GLY A 5 17.39 27.44 34.29
CA GLY A 5 17.46 28.32 33.13
C GLY A 5 17.76 27.53 31.85
N ARG A 6 17.34 28.07 30.70
CA ARG A 6 17.51 27.44 29.39
C ARG A 6 18.97 27.08 29.07
N GLU A 7 19.90 27.97 29.40
CA GLU A 7 21.33 27.80 29.12
C GLU A 7 21.93 26.58 29.83
N VAL A 8 21.50 26.32 31.07
CA VAL A 8 21.96 25.17 31.87
C VAL A 8 21.47 23.86 31.27
N LEU A 9 20.20 23.83 30.83
CA LEU A 9 19.62 22.66 30.18
C LEU A 9 20.30 22.35 28.83
N GLU A 10 20.56 23.38 28.01
CA GLU A 10 21.25 23.22 26.73
C GLU A 10 22.69 22.71 26.93
N ALA A 11 23.41 23.21 27.93
CA ALA A 11 24.73 22.72 28.28
C ALA A 11 24.71 21.24 28.72
N ALA A 12 23.73 20.85 29.53
CA ALA A 12 23.57 19.46 29.99
C ALA A 12 23.19 18.50 28.84
N ALA A 13 22.42 18.97 27.85
CA ALA A 13 22.06 18.19 26.67
C ALA A 13 23.24 17.99 25.71
N LEU A 14 24.08 19.01 25.52
CA LEU A 14 25.28 18.93 24.69
C LEU A 14 26.32 17.96 25.25
N ALA A 15 26.34 17.75 26.56
CA ALA A 15 27.23 16.81 27.23
C ALA A 15 26.84 15.33 27.01
N ASP A 16 25.62 15.03 26.52
CA ASP A 16 25.15 13.66 26.23
C ASP A 16 24.87 13.43 24.72
N PRO A 17 25.88 13.45 23.84
CA PRO A 17 25.69 13.12 22.43
C PRO A 17 25.65 11.59 22.26
N ARG A 18 24.48 10.96 22.47
CA ARG A 18 24.30 9.55 22.12
C ARG A 18 24.00 9.38 20.64
N ARG A 19 24.66 8.40 20.02
CA ARG A 19 24.23 7.83 18.74
C ARG A 19 23.37 6.60 19.02
N LEU A 20 22.13 6.63 18.57
CA LEU A 20 21.25 5.46 18.55
C LEU A 20 21.46 4.75 17.22
N GLU A 21 22.03 3.56 17.28
CA GLU A 21 22.04 2.66 16.13
C GLU A 21 20.69 1.96 16.07
N VAL A 22 20.04 2.05 14.92
CA VAL A 22 18.70 1.48 14.69
C VAL A 22 18.84 0.47 13.58
N GLU A 23 18.52 -0.78 13.87
CA GLU A 23 18.53 -1.83 12.86
C GLU A 23 17.19 -1.82 12.11
N ILE A 24 17.30 -1.83 10.78
CA ILE A 24 16.14 -1.84 9.89
C ILE A 24 16.15 -3.14 9.11
N GLU A 25 15.27 -4.05 9.49
CA GLU A 25 15.01 -5.26 8.73
C GLU A 25 13.92 -5.01 7.69
N THR A 26 13.97 -5.71 6.56
CA THR A 26 12.92 -5.60 5.54
C THR A 26 12.15 -6.89 5.45
N LYS A 27 10.85 -6.84 5.76
CA LYS A 27 9.91 -7.96 5.60
C LYS A 27 9.09 -7.80 4.33
N ASN A 28 8.84 -8.91 3.63
CA ASN A 28 7.97 -8.90 2.46
C ASN A 28 6.54 -9.33 2.86
N VAL A 29 5.57 -8.47 2.62
CA VAL A 29 4.14 -8.77 2.80
C VAL A 29 3.41 -8.34 1.53
N TRP A 30 2.69 -9.28 0.89
CA TRP A 30 1.95 -9.04 -0.36
C TRP A 30 2.77 -8.38 -1.48
N GLY A 31 4.05 -8.75 -1.61
CA GLY A 31 4.96 -8.20 -2.62
C GLY A 31 5.46 -6.78 -2.31
N THR A 32 5.05 -6.21 -1.17
CA THR A 32 5.54 -4.93 -0.68
C THR A 32 6.61 -5.16 0.38
N ARG A 33 7.77 -4.52 0.19
CA ARG A 33 8.86 -4.49 1.17
C ARG A 33 8.52 -3.48 2.26
N ILE A 34 8.34 -3.97 3.47
CA ILE A 34 7.98 -3.19 4.65
C ILE A 34 9.22 -3.18 5.58
N PRO A 35 9.73 -2.00 5.94
CA PRO A 35 10.78 -1.91 6.94
C PRO A 35 10.19 -2.19 8.32
N THR A 36 10.84 -3.06 9.08
CA THR A 36 10.58 -3.30 10.49
C THR A 36 11.79 -2.79 11.25
N ILE A 37 11.53 -1.91 12.19
CA ILE A 37 12.58 -1.30 13.02
C ILE A 37 12.73 -2.18 14.27
N THR A 38 13.96 -2.61 14.54
CA THR A 38 14.36 -3.27 15.79
C THR A 38 15.33 -2.35 16.52
N THR A 39 15.08 -2.14 17.81
CA THR A 39 15.89 -1.25 18.65
C THR A 39 16.25 -1.95 19.94
N ASP A 40 17.52 -1.84 20.32
CA ASP A 40 17.95 -2.14 21.69
C ASP A 40 17.33 -1.15 22.68
N SER A 41 17.33 -1.50 23.97
CA SER A 41 16.76 -0.68 25.03
C SER A 41 17.32 0.75 25.00
N VAL A 42 16.42 1.72 24.83
CA VAL A 42 16.76 3.14 24.76
C VAL A 42 17.12 3.69 26.15
N ARG A 43 16.54 3.12 27.21
CA ARG A 43 16.75 3.55 28.61
C ARG A 43 18.20 3.35 29.08
N ARG A 44 18.75 4.37 29.73
CA ARG A 44 20.11 4.36 30.30
C ARG A 44 20.12 4.51 31.81
N THR A 45 21.09 3.86 32.44
CA THR A 45 21.44 4.14 33.84
C THR A 45 22.06 5.54 33.95
N ILE A 46 21.90 6.19 35.10
CA ILE A 46 22.41 7.56 35.39
C ILE A 46 23.90 7.70 35.03
N LEU A 47 24.73 6.69 35.34
CA LEU A 47 26.17 6.71 35.04
C LEU A 47 26.49 6.60 33.53
N ALA A 48 25.60 6.00 32.75
CA ALA A 48 25.77 5.83 31.30
C ALA A 48 25.37 7.07 30.49
N ARG A 49 24.86 8.13 31.15
CA ARG A 49 24.53 9.42 30.52
C ARG A 49 25.70 10.37 30.46
N GLY A 50 26.85 10.03 31.06
CA GLY A 50 28.05 10.88 31.06
C GLY A 50 27.90 12.19 31.83
N GLN A 51 26.78 12.38 32.52
CA GLN A 51 26.51 13.52 33.37
C GLN A 51 27.09 13.30 34.76
N ASP A 52 27.76 14.32 35.31
CA ASP A 52 28.15 14.31 36.72
C ASP A 52 26.88 14.42 37.59
N PRO A 53 26.57 13.44 38.46
CA PRO A 53 25.40 13.46 39.33
C PRO A 53 25.32 14.70 40.24
N VAL A 54 26.44 15.39 40.46
CA VAL A 54 26.52 16.60 41.27
C VAL A 54 26.23 17.87 40.45
N ALA A 55 26.51 17.85 39.16
CA ALA A 55 26.33 19.00 38.27
C ALA A 55 24.88 19.14 37.77
N VAL A 56 24.08 18.08 37.84
CA VAL A 56 22.74 18.01 37.26
C VAL A 56 21.70 17.82 38.35
N THR A 57 20.59 18.55 38.27
CA THR A 57 19.49 18.45 39.23
C THR A 57 18.68 17.16 39.02
N ALA A 58 18.06 16.63 40.08
CA ALA A 58 17.17 15.46 39.99
C ALA A 58 16.05 15.61 38.93
N ARG A 59 15.55 16.83 38.69
CA ARG A 59 14.50 17.09 37.69
C ARG A 59 14.99 16.98 36.24
N THR A 60 16.24 17.35 35.96
CA THR A 60 16.81 17.22 34.63
C THR A 60 17.11 15.77 34.30
N VAL A 61 17.54 14.98 35.30
CA VAL A 61 17.65 13.53 35.18
C VAL A 61 16.29 12.88 34.90
N GLU A 62 15.24 13.23 35.67
CA GLU A 62 13.87 12.74 35.45
C GLU A 62 13.32 13.11 34.07
N SER A 63 13.59 14.33 33.60
CA SER A 63 13.18 14.77 32.27
C SER A 63 13.88 13.98 31.17
N ALA A 64 15.17 13.64 31.35
CA ALA A 64 15.91 12.79 30.42
C ALA A 64 15.35 11.35 30.41
N ASP A 65 15.01 10.80 31.57
CA ASP A 65 14.34 9.48 31.67
C ASP A 65 13.03 9.44 30.91
N GLN A 66 12.17 10.45 31.10
CA GLN A 66 10.89 10.57 30.39
C GLN A 66 11.10 10.73 28.88
N PHE A 67 12.13 11.45 28.46
CA PHE A 67 12.47 11.56 27.04
C PHE A 67 12.90 10.24 26.42
N GLU A 68 13.70 9.43 27.14
CA GLU A 68 14.10 8.10 26.68
C GLU A 68 12.89 7.16 26.56
N GLU A 69 11.94 7.22 27.49
CA GLU A 69 10.68 6.48 27.43
C GLU A 69 9.79 6.89 26.25
N VAL A 70 9.64 8.20 26.02
CA VAL A 70 8.88 8.71 24.86
C VAL A 70 9.57 8.30 23.56
N LEU A 71 10.90 8.36 23.50
CA LEU A 71 11.65 7.98 22.31
C LEU A 71 11.47 6.50 21.96
N GLU A 72 11.47 5.62 22.97
CA GLU A 72 11.17 4.20 22.81
C GLU A 72 9.76 3.97 22.24
N ALA A 73 8.76 4.63 22.81
CA ALA A 73 7.37 4.55 22.32
C ALA A 73 7.22 5.08 20.87
N VAL A 74 7.91 6.17 20.53
CA VAL A 74 7.90 6.73 19.17
C VAL A 74 8.52 5.76 18.17
N LEU A 75 9.61 5.07 18.53
CA LEU A 75 10.25 4.08 17.64
C LEU A 75 9.34 2.89 17.38
N GLU A 76 8.63 2.40 18.40
CA GLU A 76 7.64 1.32 18.26
C GLU A 76 6.47 1.71 17.34
N VAL A 77 5.92 2.91 17.55
CA VAL A 77 4.82 3.43 16.74
C VAL A 77 5.26 3.70 15.30
N ALA A 78 6.46 4.25 15.09
CA ALA A 78 6.97 4.57 13.76
C ALA A 78 7.02 3.34 12.85
N SER A 79 7.46 2.19 13.37
CA SER A 79 7.49 0.91 12.64
C SER A 79 6.08 0.49 12.17
N THR A 80 5.12 0.59 13.08
CA THR A 80 3.71 0.23 12.80
C THR A 80 3.04 1.22 11.85
N GLU A 81 3.29 2.51 12.00
CA GLU A 81 2.72 3.57 11.16
C GLU A 81 3.20 3.43 9.70
N VAL A 82 4.50 3.22 9.49
CA VAL A 82 5.07 3.01 8.15
C VAL A 82 4.46 1.79 7.50
N THR A 83 4.29 0.71 8.26
CA THR A 83 3.64 -0.53 7.82
C THR A 83 2.20 -0.28 7.36
N LEU A 84 1.39 0.37 8.20
CA LEU A 84 -0.01 0.69 7.90
C LEU A 84 -0.13 1.58 6.67
N ARG A 85 0.72 2.58 6.53
CA ARG A 85 0.71 3.49 5.37
C ARG A 85 1.01 2.75 4.07
N LYS A 86 2.02 1.87 4.07
CA LYS A 86 2.39 1.07 2.88
C LYS A 86 1.29 0.10 2.48
N ILE A 87 0.72 -0.62 3.44
CA ILE A 87 -0.38 -1.56 3.19
C ILE A 87 -1.62 -0.80 2.68
N GLY A 88 -1.95 0.33 3.29
CA GLY A 88 -3.09 1.15 2.88
C GLY A 88 -2.97 1.67 1.44
N GLU A 89 -1.78 2.05 0.99
CA GLU A 89 -1.52 2.41 -0.40
C GLU A 89 -1.75 1.23 -1.36
N GLU A 90 -1.29 0.04 -1.00
CA GLU A 90 -1.40 -1.13 -1.86
C GLU A 90 -2.83 -1.66 -1.95
N ILE A 91 -3.59 -1.58 -0.84
CA ILE A 91 -5.03 -1.84 -0.84
C ILE A 91 -5.73 -0.86 -1.77
N LYS A 92 -5.46 0.44 -1.67
CA LYS A 92 -6.06 1.46 -2.56
C LYS A 92 -5.78 1.18 -4.03
N LYS A 93 -4.55 0.79 -4.39
CA LYS A 93 -4.20 0.40 -5.77
C LYS A 93 -5.00 -0.81 -6.22
N THR A 94 -5.08 -1.83 -5.39
CA THR A 94 -5.81 -3.07 -5.70
C THR A 94 -7.30 -2.81 -5.87
N THR A 95 -7.93 -2.05 -4.98
CA THR A 95 -9.34 -1.67 -5.09
C THR A 95 -9.61 -0.86 -6.35
N ARG A 96 -8.74 0.09 -6.72
CA ARG A 96 -8.89 0.83 -8.00
C ARG A 96 -8.82 -0.10 -9.21
N ARG A 97 -7.93 -1.10 -9.20
CA ARG A 97 -7.83 -2.10 -10.28
C ARG A 97 -9.08 -2.96 -10.38
N VAL A 98 -9.60 -3.42 -9.24
CA VAL A 98 -10.87 -4.19 -9.19
C VAL A 98 -12.01 -3.36 -9.78
N ASN A 99 -12.17 -2.11 -9.35
CA ASN A 99 -13.23 -1.24 -9.88
C ASN A 99 -13.11 -1.01 -11.39
N ALA A 100 -11.89 -0.81 -11.91
CA ALA A 100 -11.67 -0.66 -13.35
C ALA A 100 -12.04 -1.93 -14.12
N LEU A 101 -11.73 -3.11 -13.58
CA LEU A 101 -12.12 -4.38 -14.17
C LEU A 101 -13.64 -4.55 -14.19
N GLU A 102 -14.30 -4.30 -13.07
CA GLU A 102 -15.74 -4.48 -12.93
C GLU A 102 -16.59 -3.51 -13.75
N GLN A 103 -16.20 -2.23 -13.78
CA GLN A 103 -17.03 -1.19 -14.37
C GLN A 103 -16.66 -0.87 -15.82
N VAL A 104 -15.44 -1.18 -16.26
CA VAL A 104 -14.97 -0.83 -17.61
C VAL A 104 -14.66 -2.08 -18.42
N VAL A 105 -13.75 -2.93 -17.94
CA VAL A 105 -13.21 -4.03 -18.74
C VAL A 105 -14.26 -5.12 -18.97
N ILE A 106 -14.92 -5.58 -17.91
CA ILE A 106 -15.94 -6.64 -18.00
C ILE A 106 -17.12 -6.19 -18.89
N PRO A 107 -17.72 -5.00 -18.72
CA PRO A 107 -18.79 -4.53 -19.59
C PRO A 107 -18.35 -4.39 -21.04
N ARG A 108 -17.14 -3.88 -21.30
CA ARG A 108 -16.60 -3.76 -22.66
C ARG A 108 -16.49 -5.11 -23.36
N ILE A 109 -15.85 -6.09 -22.70
CA ILE A 109 -15.69 -7.44 -23.26
C ILE A 109 -17.06 -8.09 -23.49
N ARG A 110 -18.02 -7.92 -22.58
CA ARG A 110 -19.39 -8.43 -22.77
C ARG A 110 -20.10 -7.77 -23.97
N GLY A 111 -19.86 -6.48 -24.21
CA GLY A 111 -20.35 -5.77 -25.39
C GLY A 111 -19.75 -6.31 -26.69
N GLU A 112 -18.44 -6.50 -26.72
CA GLU A 112 -17.72 -7.09 -27.87
C GLU A 112 -18.23 -8.50 -28.20
N ILE A 113 -18.42 -9.35 -27.19
CA ILE A 113 -18.98 -10.70 -27.36
C ILE A 113 -20.37 -10.63 -28.01
N ARG A 114 -21.23 -9.72 -27.54
CA ARG A 114 -22.59 -9.55 -28.08
C ARG A 114 -22.55 -9.12 -29.55
N PHE A 115 -21.72 -8.14 -29.87
CA PHE A 115 -21.55 -7.67 -31.25
C PHE A 115 -21.08 -8.80 -32.18
N ILE A 116 -20.05 -9.55 -31.78
CA ILE A 116 -19.54 -10.68 -32.58
C ILE A 116 -20.66 -11.70 -32.81
N ARG A 117 -21.44 -12.02 -31.77
CA ARG A 117 -22.55 -12.96 -31.87
C ARG A 117 -23.63 -12.47 -32.84
N ASP A 118 -24.03 -11.20 -32.75
CA ASP A 118 -25.05 -10.62 -33.62
C ASP A 118 -24.62 -10.65 -35.10
N VAL A 119 -23.33 -10.35 -35.37
CA VAL A 119 -22.77 -10.42 -36.73
C VAL A 119 -22.75 -11.85 -37.26
N LEU A 120 -22.37 -12.83 -36.44
CA LEU A 120 -22.38 -14.25 -36.82
C LEU A 120 -23.80 -14.75 -37.11
N GLU A 121 -24.76 -14.41 -36.25
CA GLU A 121 -26.18 -14.77 -36.46
C GLU A 121 -26.73 -14.11 -37.73
N GLN A 122 -26.35 -12.86 -38.02
CA GLN A 122 -26.77 -12.17 -39.24
C GLN A 122 -26.20 -12.83 -40.50
N ARG A 123 -24.91 -13.18 -40.50
CA ARG A 123 -24.28 -13.92 -41.62
C ARG A 123 -24.94 -15.27 -41.84
N ALA A 124 -25.21 -16.03 -40.77
CA ALA A 124 -25.90 -17.31 -40.86
C ALA A 124 -27.31 -17.16 -41.45
N ARG A 125 -28.06 -16.11 -41.07
CA ARG A 125 -29.36 -15.81 -41.67
C ARG A 125 -29.23 -15.52 -43.17
N GLU A 126 -28.29 -14.67 -43.58
CA GLU A 126 -28.07 -14.34 -44.99
C GLU A 126 -27.73 -15.57 -45.84
N ASP A 127 -26.88 -16.47 -45.32
CA ASP A 127 -26.50 -17.71 -46.00
C ASP A 127 -27.72 -18.62 -46.21
N VAL A 128 -28.59 -18.77 -45.20
CA VAL A 128 -29.86 -19.52 -45.33
C VAL A 128 -30.78 -18.89 -46.39
N PHE A 129 -30.89 -17.56 -46.43
CA PHE A 129 -31.68 -16.87 -47.46
C PHE A 129 -31.10 -17.08 -48.86
N ARG A 130 -29.78 -17.01 -49.03
CA ARG A 130 -29.11 -17.29 -50.31
C ARG A 130 -29.39 -18.72 -50.78
N LEU A 131 -29.22 -19.71 -49.91
CA LEU A 131 -29.51 -21.12 -50.22
C LEU A 131 -30.98 -21.33 -50.60
N LYS A 132 -31.93 -20.72 -49.87
CA LYS A 132 -33.36 -20.79 -50.20
C LYS A 132 -33.67 -20.19 -51.58
N ARG A 133 -33.05 -19.06 -51.96
CA ARG A 133 -33.23 -18.45 -53.29
C ARG A 133 -32.66 -19.33 -54.40
N ILE A 134 -31.49 -19.93 -54.19
CA ILE A 134 -30.87 -20.84 -55.15
C ILE A 134 -31.77 -22.06 -55.36
N LYS A 135 -32.27 -22.67 -54.28
CA LYS A 135 -33.20 -23.81 -54.35
C LYS A 135 -34.47 -23.47 -55.14
N LYS A 136 -35.13 -22.32 -54.85
CA LYS A 136 -36.31 -21.87 -55.60
C LYS A 136 -36.03 -21.66 -57.09
N LYS A 137 -34.87 -21.11 -57.45
CA LYS A 137 -34.49 -20.92 -58.88
C LYS A 137 -34.26 -22.25 -59.59
N LEU A 138 -33.67 -23.24 -58.91
CA LEU A 138 -33.51 -24.60 -59.44
C LEU A 138 -34.87 -25.25 -59.67
N GLU A 139 -35.75 -25.26 -58.67
CA GLU A 139 -37.09 -25.85 -58.76
C GLU A 139 -37.92 -25.24 -59.89
N ALA A 140 -37.89 -23.91 -60.05
CA ALA A 140 -38.61 -23.21 -61.13
C ALA A 140 -38.09 -23.58 -62.54
N LYS A 141 -36.78 -23.85 -62.68
CA LYS A 141 -36.20 -24.34 -63.95
C LYS A 141 -36.61 -25.79 -64.23
N THR A 142 -36.69 -26.63 -63.20
CA THR A 142 -37.08 -28.04 -63.37
C THR A 142 -38.58 -28.18 -63.67
N SER A 143 -39.44 -27.33 -63.11
CA SER A 143 -40.89 -27.35 -63.37
C SER A 143 -41.30 -26.67 -64.68
N GLY A 144 -40.47 -25.78 -65.25
CA GLY A 144 -40.70 -25.16 -66.56
C GLY A 144 -40.14 -25.95 -67.74
N ALA A 145 -39.47 -27.08 -67.48
CA ALA A 145 -38.91 -27.99 -68.48
C ALA A 145 -39.73 -29.28 -68.66
N ALA A 146 -40.92 -29.35 -68.05
CA ALA A 146 -41.96 -30.35 -68.26
C ALA A 146 -43.17 -29.69 -68.93
#